data_AF-A0A7C7XIT4-F1
#
_entry.id   AF-A0A7C7XIT4-F1
#
_cell.length_a   1.000
_cell.length_b   1.000
_cell.length_c   1.000
_cell.angle_alpha   90.00
_cell.angle_beta   90.00
_cell.angle_gamma   90.00
#
_symmetry.space_group_name_H-M   'P 1'
#
loop_
_entity.id
_entity.type
_entity.pdbx_description
1 polymer ?
#
loop_
_entity_poly.entity_id
_entity_poly.type
_entity_poly.pdbx_seq_one_letter_code
_entity_poly.pdbx_strand_id
1 'polypeptide(L)'
;MIDFKELSDSLTGKVRGNPVAISLFEEVIPEVYQKKKVVPCSIVRHAMDKGEIVSFDKHHHDCTTGVYTAGVHEGTEEIRTGQYLAQNIPAYTDLGAEKIKTGEYILPQNTVVGIGAAPLSEVPSGIHVDWIVVVCTPHWANFIGGARTVLDGTPPRGAAGSSFCSDLFATPWHDGNVVITPGDLGGRMNNRLKPEEMFVVVPNKYLESLLSIMTTTPDARAVLEATKPEESEYWDKRKRAKKAKAKKQNDEPTNNDFESKLSMTWDQESKDIIAMTPPGIIEMAINNVEDFARDKGIEQITKSVVMDQMQSVGMDPSMLN
;
A
#
# COMPACT_ATOMS: atom_id res chain seq x y z
N MET A 1 12.01 17.48 -7.30
CA MET A 1 12.69 16.44 -6.49
C MET A 1 11.97 16.44 -5.17
N ILE A 2 11.24 15.36 -4.91
CA ILE A 2 10.41 15.24 -3.71
C ILE A 2 11.27 15.24 -2.44
N ASP A 3 10.75 15.83 -1.36
CA ASP A 3 11.33 15.64 -0.04
C ASP A 3 10.97 14.23 0.47
N PHE A 4 11.98 13.37 0.57
CA PHE A 4 11.79 11.99 1.03
C PHE A 4 11.32 11.91 2.49
N LYS A 5 11.65 12.91 3.32
CA LYS A 5 11.18 12.96 4.70
C LYS A 5 9.70 13.27 4.74
N GLU A 6 9.25 14.25 3.96
CA GLU A 6 7.82 14.57 3.83
C GLU A 6 7.01 13.36 3.33
N LEU A 7 7.50 12.68 2.30
CA LEU A 7 6.87 11.46 1.80
C LEU A 7 6.81 10.37 2.87
N SER A 8 7.92 10.15 3.58
CA SER A 8 7.97 9.16 4.66
C SER A 8 6.98 9.48 5.78
N ASP A 9 6.88 10.75 6.18
CA ASP A 9 5.92 11.21 7.19
C ASP A 9 4.48 10.98 6.72
N SER A 10 4.18 11.26 5.44
CA SER A 10 2.85 11.02 4.86
C SER A 10 2.42 9.54 4.86
N LEU A 11 3.37 8.60 4.87
CA LEU A 11 3.15 7.15 4.88
C LEU A 11 3.08 6.57 6.30
N THR A 12 3.42 7.35 7.32
CA THR A 12 3.41 6.90 8.72
C THR A 12 2.01 6.43 9.14
N GLY A 13 1.94 5.27 9.79
CA GLY A 13 0.69 4.61 10.20
C GLY A 13 -0.09 3.92 9.08
N LYS A 14 0.35 4.05 7.82
CA LYS A 14 -0.27 3.43 6.64
C LYS A 14 0.52 2.21 6.15
N VAL A 15 1.83 2.24 6.36
CA VAL A 15 2.77 1.18 5.99
C VAL A 15 3.47 0.62 7.23
N ARG A 16 3.98 -0.60 7.14
CA ARG A 16 4.80 -1.23 8.17
C ARG A 16 6.21 -0.64 8.14
N GLY A 17 6.69 -0.25 9.31
CA GLY A 17 8.07 0.21 9.50
C GLY A 17 8.38 1.41 8.61
N ASN A 18 9.66 1.51 8.19
CA ASN A 18 10.10 2.56 7.28
C ASN A 18 9.75 2.20 5.82
N PRO A 19 9.20 3.13 5.03
CA PRO A 19 9.31 3.04 3.57
C PRO A 19 10.78 2.87 3.17
N VAL A 20 11.06 1.99 2.23
CA VAL A 20 12.43 1.63 1.86
C VAL A 20 12.78 2.21 0.50
N ALA A 21 13.83 3.02 0.42
CA ALA A 21 14.43 3.41 -0.84
C ALA A 21 15.32 2.29 -1.37
N ILE A 22 15.21 1.98 -2.66
CA ILE A 22 16.09 1.06 -3.39
C ILE A 22 16.92 1.86 -4.38
N SER A 23 18.22 1.58 -4.40
CA SER A 23 19.20 2.22 -5.27
C SER A 23 19.99 1.17 -6.03
N LEU A 24 20.07 1.31 -7.34
CA LEU A 24 20.92 0.53 -8.23
C LEU A 24 22.28 1.22 -8.35
N PHE A 25 23.36 0.49 -8.07
CA PHE A 25 24.71 1.03 -8.20
C PHE A 25 25.39 0.44 -9.43
N GLU A 26 25.62 1.26 -10.46
CA GLU A 26 26.22 0.83 -11.73
C GLU A 26 27.72 0.57 -11.62
N GLU A 27 28.47 1.46 -10.95
CA GLU A 27 29.95 1.38 -10.90
C GLU A 27 30.49 1.13 -9.49
N VAL A 28 30.04 1.92 -8.51
CA VAL A 28 30.57 1.91 -7.15
C VAL A 28 29.44 1.94 -6.14
N ILE A 29 29.53 1.05 -5.15
CA ILE A 29 28.65 1.06 -3.98
C ILE A 29 29.23 2.07 -2.97
N PRO A 30 28.51 3.13 -2.60
CA PRO A 30 28.99 4.14 -1.66
C PRO A 30 29.30 3.53 -0.28
N GLU A 31 30.37 3.98 0.37
CA GLU A 31 30.85 3.40 1.65
C GLU A 31 29.83 3.45 2.78
N VAL A 32 28.92 4.44 2.76
CA VAL A 32 27.81 4.56 3.72
C VAL A 32 26.84 3.38 3.67
N TYR A 33 26.75 2.67 2.54
CA TYR A 33 25.95 1.46 2.42
C TYR A 33 26.74 0.25 2.91
N GLN A 34 26.39 -0.25 4.10
CA GLN A 34 27.05 -1.42 4.67
C GLN A 34 26.81 -2.66 3.80
N LYS A 35 27.87 -3.16 3.16
CA LYS A 35 27.84 -4.44 2.43
C LYS A 35 27.57 -5.58 3.41
N LYS A 36 26.47 -6.30 3.21
CA LYS A 36 26.01 -7.33 4.14
C LYS A 36 25.68 -8.60 3.41
N LYS A 37 26.15 -9.74 3.93
CA LYS A 37 25.75 -11.05 3.42
C LYS A 37 24.28 -11.30 3.78
N VAL A 38 23.39 -11.03 2.84
CA VAL A 38 21.94 -11.16 3.01
C VAL A 38 21.31 -11.93 1.88
N VAL A 39 20.14 -12.53 2.14
CA VAL A 39 19.25 -12.95 1.06
C VAL A 39 18.77 -11.67 0.36
N PRO A 40 18.94 -11.49 -0.96
CA PRO A 40 18.68 -10.21 -1.62
C PRO A 40 17.31 -9.60 -1.34
N CYS A 41 16.24 -10.40 -1.37
CA CYS A 41 14.90 -9.91 -1.05
C CYS A 41 14.73 -9.44 0.41
N SER A 42 15.55 -9.93 1.35
CA SER A 42 15.50 -9.53 2.76
C SER A 42 16.08 -8.14 3.01
N ILE A 43 16.78 -7.56 2.02
CA ILE A 43 17.37 -6.21 2.13
C ILE A 43 16.31 -5.16 2.50
N VAL A 44 15.07 -5.36 2.04
CA VAL A 44 13.92 -4.52 2.37
C VAL A 44 13.69 -4.51 3.88
N ARG A 45 13.62 -5.68 4.53
CA ARG A 45 13.46 -5.78 5.98
C ARG A 45 14.58 -5.13 6.78
N HIS A 46 15.82 -5.15 6.28
CA HIS A 46 16.94 -4.50 6.95
C HIS A 46 16.72 -2.97 7.05
N ALA A 47 16.27 -2.33 5.98
CA ALA A 47 15.91 -0.91 6.01
C ALA A 47 14.57 -0.67 6.76
N MET A 48 13.55 -1.48 6.45
CA MET A 48 12.18 -1.30 6.95
C MET A 48 12.05 -1.50 8.46
N ASP A 49 12.53 -2.62 9.00
CA ASP A 49 12.31 -2.99 10.41
C ASP A 49 13.50 -2.57 11.30
N LYS A 50 14.71 -2.47 10.75
CA LYS A 50 15.93 -2.20 11.56
C LYS A 50 16.53 -0.82 11.34
N GLY A 51 16.06 -0.06 10.35
CA GLY A 51 16.61 1.26 10.03
C GLY A 51 18.03 1.19 9.44
N GLU A 52 18.46 0.07 8.88
CA GLU A 52 19.83 -0.07 8.39
C GLU A 52 19.97 0.46 6.94
N ILE A 53 21.08 1.19 6.67
CA ILE A 53 21.51 1.55 5.31
C ILE A 53 22.49 0.46 4.83
N VAL A 54 22.01 -0.42 3.95
CA VAL A 54 22.71 -1.67 3.61
C VAL A 54 22.74 -1.92 2.11
N SER A 55 23.75 -2.66 1.67
CA SER A 55 23.86 -3.12 0.29
C SER A 55 24.21 -4.61 0.21
N PHE A 56 23.96 -5.20 -0.95
CA PHE A 56 24.59 -6.46 -1.36
C PHE A 56 25.26 -6.29 -2.73
N ASP A 57 26.25 -7.15 -2.98
CA ASP A 57 26.95 -7.27 -4.25
C ASP A 57 27.19 -8.75 -4.59
N LYS A 58 27.95 -9.02 -5.65
CA LYS A 58 28.25 -10.39 -6.11
C LYS A 58 29.07 -11.23 -5.11
N HIS A 59 29.63 -10.62 -4.07
CA HIS A 59 30.43 -11.28 -3.04
C HIS A 59 29.75 -11.29 -1.67
N HIS A 60 28.78 -10.40 -1.46
CA HIS A 60 28.08 -10.23 -0.19
C HIS A 60 26.59 -10.57 -0.35
N HIS A 61 26.29 -11.83 -0.64
CA HIS A 61 24.92 -12.33 -0.72
C HIS A 61 24.77 -13.75 -0.16
N ASP A 62 23.53 -14.13 0.15
CA ASP A 62 23.18 -15.47 0.67
C ASP A 62 22.14 -16.20 -0.20
N CYS A 63 21.81 -15.67 -1.38
CA CYS A 63 20.97 -16.37 -2.36
C CYS A 63 21.33 -15.97 -3.78
N THR A 64 21.78 -16.95 -4.57
CA THR A 64 22.21 -16.76 -5.97
C THR A 64 21.04 -16.40 -6.89
N THR A 65 19.83 -16.93 -6.66
CA THR A 65 18.64 -16.57 -7.45
C THR A 65 18.35 -15.07 -7.34
N GLY A 66 18.45 -14.51 -6.13
CA GLY A 66 18.20 -13.08 -5.91
C GLY A 66 19.21 -12.19 -6.61
N VAL A 67 20.51 -12.47 -6.50
CA VAL A 67 21.55 -11.66 -7.17
C VAL A 67 21.55 -11.85 -8.69
N TYR A 68 21.13 -13.03 -9.17
CA TYR A 68 20.90 -13.26 -10.60
C TYR A 68 19.78 -12.41 -11.14
N THR A 69 18.61 -12.44 -10.51
CA THR A 69 17.47 -11.61 -10.92
C THR A 69 17.77 -10.11 -10.79
N ALA A 70 18.60 -9.73 -9.82
CA ALA A 70 19.09 -8.37 -9.62
C ALA A 70 20.19 -7.92 -10.61
N GLY A 71 20.64 -8.78 -11.54
CA GLY A 71 21.65 -8.42 -12.54
C GLY A 71 23.09 -8.31 -12.01
N VAL A 72 23.33 -8.75 -10.77
CA VAL A 72 24.61 -8.61 -10.04
C VAL A 72 25.52 -9.82 -10.25
N HIS A 73 24.96 -11.00 -10.56
CA HIS A 73 25.71 -12.25 -10.75
C HIS A 73 25.05 -13.12 -11.82
N GLU A 74 25.82 -13.73 -12.71
CA GLU A 74 25.34 -14.54 -13.85
C GLU A 74 24.46 -15.76 -13.53
N GLY A 75 24.24 -16.10 -12.25
CA GLY A 75 23.53 -17.29 -11.82
C GLY A 75 24.21 -18.62 -12.17
N THR A 76 23.69 -19.72 -11.63
CA THR A 76 24.06 -21.07 -12.07
C THR A 76 23.20 -21.50 -13.25
N GLU A 77 23.57 -22.55 -13.97
CA GLU A 77 22.71 -23.12 -15.03
C GLU A 77 21.33 -23.52 -14.50
N GLU A 78 21.28 -24.14 -13.33
CA GLU A 78 20.04 -24.57 -12.68
C GLU A 78 19.11 -23.39 -12.34
N ILE A 79 19.69 -22.24 -11.93
CA ILE A 79 18.95 -21.01 -11.68
C ILE A 79 18.48 -20.36 -12.98
N ARG A 80 19.34 -20.34 -14.01
CA ARG A 80 19.03 -19.74 -15.32
C ARG A 80 17.92 -20.49 -16.04
N THR A 81 17.86 -21.80 -15.89
CA THR A 81 16.84 -22.68 -16.48
C THR A 81 15.59 -22.86 -15.60
N GLY A 82 15.66 -22.46 -14.33
CA GLY A 82 14.55 -22.61 -13.37
C GLY A 82 14.45 -24.00 -12.75
N GLN A 83 15.29 -24.95 -13.14
CA GLN A 83 15.22 -26.36 -12.73
C GLN A 83 15.26 -26.57 -11.22
N TYR A 84 15.86 -25.64 -10.47
CA TYR A 84 15.85 -25.69 -9.01
C TYR A 84 14.43 -25.68 -8.43
N LEU A 85 13.44 -25.08 -9.12
CA LEU A 85 12.05 -25.11 -8.69
C LEU A 85 11.45 -26.51 -8.83
N ALA A 86 11.59 -27.14 -9.99
CA ALA A 86 11.06 -28.49 -10.25
C ALA A 86 11.69 -29.55 -9.36
N GLN A 87 13.00 -29.44 -9.08
CA GLN A 87 13.72 -30.41 -8.25
C GLN A 87 13.38 -30.31 -6.75
N ASN A 88 13.03 -29.12 -6.26
CA ASN A 88 12.89 -28.86 -4.83
C ASN A 88 11.45 -28.55 -4.37
N ILE A 89 10.52 -28.35 -5.30
CA ILE A 89 9.12 -28.05 -4.99
C ILE A 89 8.23 -29.09 -5.69
N PRO A 90 7.64 -30.06 -4.96
CA PRO A 90 6.90 -31.18 -5.56
C PRO A 90 5.74 -30.81 -6.51
N ALA A 91 5.21 -29.59 -6.39
CA ALA A 91 4.12 -29.10 -7.22
C ALA A 91 4.60 -28.55 -8.59
N TYR A 92 5.90 -28.26 -8.75
CA TYR A 92 6.43 -27.77 -10.02
C TYR A 92 6.66 -28.92 -10.99
N THR A 93 6.17 -28.74 -12.22
CA THR A 93 6.63 -29.52 -13.36
C THR A 93 7.88 -28.88 -13.95
N ASP A 94 8.70 -29.66 -14.65
CA ASP A 94 9.88 -29.13 -15.36
C ASP A 94 9.50 -27.99 -16.32
N LEU A 95 8.40 -28.17 -17.06
CA LEU A 95 7.86 -27.16 -17.96
C LEU A 95 7.43 -25.90 -17.20
N GLY A 96 6.74 -26.05 -16.07
CA GLY A 96 6.30 -24.91 -15.26
C GLY A 96 7.48 -24.11 -14.71
N ALA A 97 8.52 -24.80 -14.24
CA ALA A 97 9.75 -24.19 -13.74
C ALA A 97 10.48 -23.41 -14.84
N GLU A 98 10.65 -24.00 -16.02
CA GLU A 98 11.26 -23.35 -17.18
C GLU A 98 10.45 -22.13 -17.65
N LYS A 99 9.12 -22.26 -17.75
CA LYS A 99 8.25 -21.18 -18.23
C LYS A 99 8.16 -20.01 -17.27
N ILE A 100 8.16 -20.26 -15.97
CA ILE A 100 8.29 -19.17 -14.99
C ILE A 100 9.64 -18.49 -15.17
N LYS A 101 10.73 -19.24 -15.25
CA LYS A 101 12.06 -18.62 -15.31
C LYS A 101 12.30 -17.80 -16.58
N THR A 102 11.82 -18.28 -17.72
CA THR A 102 11.93 -17.58 -19.01
C THR A 102 10.94 -16.42 -19.16
N GLY A 103 9.83 -16.44 -18.43
CA GLY A 103 8.84 -15.36 -18.39
C GLY A 103 9.10 -14.28 -17.34
N GLU A 104 9.97 -14.54 -16.35
CA GLU A 104 10.38 -13.57 -15.34
C GLU A 104 11.28 -12.48 -15.90
N TYR A 105 11.13 -11.26 -15.38
CA TYR A 105 12.10 -10.22 -15.64
C TYR A 105 13.35 -10.43 -14.80
N ILE A 106 14.49 -10.20 -15.45
CA ILE A 106 15.82 -10.21 -14.83
C ILE A 106 16.47 -8.89 -15.24
N LEU A 107 17.11 -8.21 -14.29
CA LEU A 107 17.95 -7.07 -14.66
C LEU A 107 19.10 -7.57 -15.55
N PRO A 108 19.43 -6.88 -16.65
CA PRO A 108 20.52 -7.31 -17.50
C PRO A 108 21.81 -7.48 -16.69
N GLN A 109 22.53 -8.56 -16.96
CA GLN A 109 23.70 -8.93 -16.19
C GLN A 109 24.80 -7.89 -16.36
N ASN A 110 25.51 -7.57 -15.28
CA ASN A 110 26.57 -6.56 -15.23
C ASN A 110 26.08 -5.12 -15.48
N THR A 111 24.77 -4.85 -15.43
CA THR A 111 24.25 -3.47 -15.41
C THR A 111 24.52 -2.80 -14.06
N VAL A 112 24.62 -3.57 -12.98
CA VAL A 112 24.87 -3.07 -11.63
C VAL A 112 25.94 -3.89 -10.93
N VAL A 113 26.78 -3.21 -10.13
CA VAL A 113 27.74 -3.86 -9.22
C VAL A 113 27.10 -4.23 -7.87
N GLY A 114 25.96 -3.65 -7.54
CA GLY A 114 25.19 -3.99 -6.35
C GLY A 114 23.91 -3.18 -6.19
N ILE A 115 23.15 -3.52 -5.15
CA ILE A 115 21.89 -2.87 -4.81
C ILE A 115 21.94 -2.40 -3.36
N GLY A 116 21.52 -1.16 -3.14
CA GLY A 116 21.35 -0.55 -1.83
C GLY A 116 19.88 -0.50 -1.40
N ALA A 117 19.67 -0.60 -0.09
CA ALA A 117 18.42 -0.24 0.57
C ALA A 117 18.68 0.68 1.75
N ALA A 118 17.83 1.68 1.94
CA ALA A 118 17.87 2.60 3.06
C ALA A 118 16.45 2.94 3.51
N PRO A 119 16.21 3.28 4.79
CA PRO A 119 14.98 3.98 5.17
C PRO A 119 14.84 5.25 4.31
N LEU A 120 13.65 5.50 3.78
CA LEU A 120 13.42 6.59 2.83
C LEU A 120 13.83 7.96 3.39
N SER A 121 13.53 8.22 4.66
CA SER A 121 13.90 9.45 5.38
C SER A 121 15.39 9.58 5.70
N GLU A 122 16.17 8.50 5.54
CA GLU A 122 17.59 8.42 5.87
C GLU A 122 18.48 8.17 4.64
N VAL A 123 17.93 8.32 3.43
CA VAL A 123 18.70 8.20 2.20
C VAL A 123 19.85 9.22 2.22
N PRO A 124 21.13 8.78 2.06
CA PRO A 124 22.26 9.69 2.07
C PRO A 124 22.19 10.71 0.93
N SER A 125 22.71 11.91 1.18
CA SER A 125 22.76 12.97 0.17
C SER A 125 23.54 12.53 -1.08
N GLY A 126 23.02 12.87 -2.26
CA GLY A 126 23.65 12.53 -3.54
C GLY A 126 23.34 11.12 -4.06
N ILE A 127 22.57 10.31 -3.32
CA ILE A 127 22.16 8.99 -3.76
C ILE A 127 20.90 9.07 -4.61
N HIS A 128 20.94 8.46 -5.80
CA HIS A 128 19.76 8.26 -6.61
C HIS A 128 18.91 7.11 -6.04
N VAL A 129 17.60 7.35 -5.92
CA VAL A 129 16.62 6.32 -5.58
C VAL A 129 15.89 5.95 -6.86
N ASP A 130 15.94 4.68 -7.25
CA ASP A 130 15.27 4.19 -8.46
C ASP A 130 13.78 3.95 -8.20
N TRP A 131 13.46 3.38 -7.04
CA TRP A 131 12.10 3.19 -6.55
C TRP A 131 12.07 3.04 -5.03
N ILE A 132 10.89 3.20 -4.46
CA ILE A 132 10.64 2.83 -3.07
C ILE A 132 9.85 1.52 -2.99
N VAL A 133 9.95 0.86 -1.84
CA VAL A 133 9.20 -0.33 -1.48
C VAL A 133 8.52 -0.06 -0.15
N VAL A 134 7.25 -0.38 -0.07
CA VAL A 134 6.49 -0.36 1.18
C VAL A 134 5.83 -1.71 1.41
N VAL A 135 5.63 -2.05 2.67
CA VAL A 135 4.82 -3.19 3.09
C VAL A 135 3.56 -2.66 3.76
N CYS A 136 2.39 -3.07 3.29
CA CYS A 136 1.12 -2.56 3.82
C CYS A 136 -0.01 -3.58 3.62
N THR A 137 -1.20 -3.26 4.14
CA THR A 137 -2.41 -4.04 3.89
C THR A 137 -2.94 -3.78 2.47
N PRO A 138 -3.83 -4.64 1.92
CA PRO A 138 -4.48 -4.41 0.64
C PRO A 138 -5.20 -3.06 0.52
N HIS A 139 -5.73 -2.55 1.63
CA HIS A 139 -6.37 -1.24 1.69
C HIS A 139 -5.40 -0.13 1.25
N TRP A 140 -4.23 -0.06 1.89
CA TRP A 140 -3.22 0.94 1.54
C TRP A 140 -2.53 0.64 0.22
N ALA A 141 -2.39 -0.63 -0.14
CA ALA A 141 -1.82 -1.02 -1.42
C ALA A 141 -2.64 -0.49 -2.61
N ASN A 142 -3.98 -0.43 -2.48
CA ASN A 142 -4.85 0.17 -3.49
C ASN A 142 -4.55 1.66 -3.71
N PHE A 143 -4.37 2.43 -2.64
CA PHE A 143 -4.07 3.87 -2.77
C PHE A 143 -2.64 4.12 -3.26
N ILE A 144 -1.65 3.46 -2.66
CA ILE A 144 -0.24 3.61 -3.01
C ILE A 144 0.01 3.11 -4.45
N GLY A 145 -0.66 2.02 -4.83
CA GLY A 145 -0.70 1.47 -6.18
C GLY A 145 -1.16 2.47 -7.24
N GLY A 146 -2.03 3.40 -6.86
CA GLY A 146 -2.59 4.42 -7.73
C GLY A 146 -1.63 5.53 -8.15
N ALA A 147 -0.37 5.53 -7.66
CA ALA A 147 0.60 6.61 -7.90
C ALA A 147 0.80 6.93 -9.39
N ARG A 148 0.77 5.93 -10.28
CA ARG A 148 0.76 6.17 -11.73
C ARG A 148 -0.65 6.41 -12.28
N THR A 149 -1.62 5.63 -11.83
CA THR A 149 -3.00 5.63 -12.33
C THR A 149 -3.62 7.03 -12.35
N VAL A 150 -3.38 7.83 -11.32
CA VAL A 150 -3.94 9.20 -11.24
C VAL A 150 -3.33 10.18 -12.25
N LEU A 151 -2.18 9.84 -12.85
CA LEU A 151 -1.49 10.68 -13.84
C LEU A 151 -1.91 10.33 -15.26
N ASP A 152 -1.94 9.03 -15.60
CA ASP A 152 -2.12 8.58 -16.98
C ASP A 152 -3.16 7.46 -17.17
N GLY A 153 -3.85 7.05 -16.10
CA GLY A 153 -4.86 5.98 -16.13
C GLY A 153 -4.29 4.55 -16.20
N THR A 154 -2.96 4.38 -16.23
CA THR A 154 -2.34 3.04 -16.27
C THR A 154 -2.43 2.38 -14.90
N PRO A 155 -3.11 1.23 -14.76
CA PRO A 155 -3.21 0.54 -13.48
C PRO A 155 -1.84 -0.04 -13.04
N PRO A 156 -1.64 -0.27 -11.73
CA PRO A 156 -0.46 -0.96 -11.24
C PRO A 156 -0.42 -2.39 -11.79
N ARG A 157 0.80 -2.91 -11.97
CA ARG A 157 1.00 -4.33 -12.29
C ARG A 157 0.71 -5.17 -11.06
N GLY A 158 -0.28 -6.05 -11.15
CA GLY A 158 -0.43 -7.15 -10.20
C GLY A 158 0.54 -8.28 -10.54
N ALA A 159 1.41 -8.64 -9.61
CA ALA A 159 2.30 -9.79 -9.75
C ALA A 159 1.92 -10.86 -8.71
N ALA A 160 1.60 -12.06 -9.17
CA ALA A 160 1.26 -13.19 -8.32
C ALA A 160 1.82 -14.47 -8.93
N GLY A 161 2.56 -15.24 -8.13
CA GLY A 161 3.23 -16.46 -8.58
C GLY A 161 4.61 -16.25 -9.22
N SER A 162 5.08 -15.00 -9.36
CA SER A 162 6.46 -14.65 -9.71
C SER A 162 7.37 -14.64 -8.48
N SER A 163 8.68 -14.75 -8.70
CA SER A 163 9.69 -14.53 -7.64
C SER A 163 9.67 -13.08 -7.18
N PHE A 164 9.61 -12.82 -5.87
CA PHE A 164 9.60 -11.45 -5.36
C PHE A 164 10.87 -10.66 -5.75
N CYS A 165 12.02 -11.32 -5.92
CA CYS A 165 13.23 -10.65 -6.41
C CYS A 165 13.04 -10.03 -7.82
N SER A 166 12.20 -10.63 -8.67
CA SER A 166 11.86 -10.07 -9.99
C SER A 166 10.99 -8.84 -9.79
N ASP A 167 9.90 -8.99 -9.03
CA ASP A 167 8.94 -7.91 -8.75
C ASP A 167 9.60 -6.69 -8.08
N LEU A 168 10.63 -6.95 -7.26
CA LEU A 168 11.37 -5.94 -6.50
C LEU A 168 12.47 -5.25 -7.32
N PHE A 169 13.28 -6.01 -8.07
CA PHE A 169 14.49 -5.47 -8.70
C PHE A 169 14.39 -5.26 -10.21
N ALA A 170 13.70 -6.15 -10.91
CA ALA A 170 13.72 -6.16 -12.37
C ALA A 170 12.45 -5.54 -12.96
N THR A 171 11.28 -5.94 -12.48
CA THR A 171 10.00 -5.49 -13.03
C THR A 171 9.83 -3.96 -13.03
N PRO A 172 10.18 -3.22 -11.95
CA PRO A 172 10.08 -1.75 -11.97
C PRO A 172 10.99 -1.10 -13.00
N TRP A 173 12.16 -1.69 -13.27
CA TRP A 173 13.12 -1.20 -14.27
C TRP A 173 12.61 -1.44 -15.71
N HIS A 174 12.06 -2.62 -15.99
CA HIS A 174 11.55 -2.98 -17.32
C HIS A 174 10.24 -2.26 -17.67
N ASP A 175 9.26 -2.31 -16.77
CA ASP A 175 7.92 -1.78 -17.04
C ASP A 175 7.82 -0.27 -16.75
N GLY A 176 8.71 0.23 -15.87
CA GLY A 176 8.58 1.59 -15.34
C GLY A 176 7.22 1.83 -14.71
N ASN A 177 6.57 0.80 -14.16
CA ASN A 177 5.23 0.84 -13.58
C ASN A 177 5.26 0.50 -12.08
N VAL A 178 4.21 0.89 -11.35
CA VAL A 178 4.00 0.48 -9.97
C VAL A 178 3.69 -1.02 -9.93
N VAL A 179 4.30 -1.75 -9.00
CA VAL A 179 4.10 -3.19 -8.83
C VAL A 179 3.42 -3.44 -7.48
N ILE A 180 2.33 -4.21 -7.50
CA ILE A 180 1.67 -4.73 -6.31
C ILE A 180 1.87 -6.25 -6.30
N THR A 181 2.46 -6.78 -5.23
CA THR A 181 2.75 -8.21 -5.12
C THR A 181 2.55 -8.71 -3.69
N PRO A 182 1.91 -9.88 -3.48
CA PRO A 182 1.89 -10.53 -2.17
C PRO A 182 3.28 -11.06 -1.77
N GLY A 183 4.22 -11.14 -2.71
CA GLY A 183 5.52 -11.80 -2.56
C GLY A 183 5.39 -13.32 -2.64
N ASP A 184 6.44 -13.96 -3.16
CA ASP A 184 6.58 -15.42 -3.14
C ASP A 184 6.91 -15.93 -1.73
N LEU A 185 7.00 -17.25 -1.56
CA LEU A 185 7.36 -17.88 -0.28
C LEU A 185 8.65 -17.28 0.31
N GLY A 186 9.69 -17.12 -0.53
CA GLY A 186 10.97 -16.55 -0.12
C GLY A 186 10.84 -15.08 0.28
N GLY A 187 10.17 -14.26 -0.53
CA GLY A 187 9.92 -12.84 -0.23
C GLY A 187 9.19 -12.65 1.09
N ARG A 188 8.14 -13.44 1.35
CA ARG A 188 7.33 -13.36 2.57
C ARG A 188 8.09 -13.83 3.81
N MET A 189 8.76 -14.99 3.74
CA MET A 189 9.49 -15.54 4.89
C MET A 189 10.67 -14.65 5.31
N ASN A 190 11.47 -14.21 4.35
CA ASN A 190 12.68 -13.44 4.64
C ASN A 190 12.38 -12.03 5.17
N ASN A 191 11.28 -11.43 4.72
CA ASN A 191 10.80 -10.14 5.22
C ASN A 191 9.80 -10.24 6.38
N ARG A 192 9.46 -11.46 6.81
CA ARG A 192 8.51 -11.74 7.90
C ARG A 192 7.14 -11.06 7.71
N LEU A 193 6.58 -11.16 6.50
CA LEU A 193 5.27 -10.58 6.20
C LEU A 193 4.17 -11.29 6.98
N LYS A 194 3.22 -10.52 7.51
CA LYS A 194 1.97 -11.05 8.05
C LYS A 194 1.06 -11.54 6.92
N PRO A 195 0.12 -12.45 7.19
CA PRO A 195 -0.83 -12.96 6.18
C PRO A 195 -1.51 -11.86 5.36
N GLU A 196 -1.91 -10.77 6.03
CA GLU A 196 -2.61 -9.62 5.48
C GLU A 196 -1.70 -8.55 4.85
N GLU A 197 -0.38 -8.74 4.87
CA GLU A 197 0.59 -7.79 4.31
C GLU A 197 1.00 -8.16 2.89
N MET A 198 1.24 -7.13 2.08
CA MET A 198 1.76 -7.21 0.72
C MET A 198 2.76 -6.08 0.44
N PHE A 199 3.54 -6.22 -0.63
CA PHE A 199 4.49 -5.22 -1.07
C PHE A 199 3.89 -4.32 -2.16
N VAL A 200 4.27 -3.05 -2.13
CA VAL A 200 4.09 -2.13 -3.25
C VAL A 200 5.43 -1.50 -3.60
N VAL A 201 5.81 -1.59 -4.88
CA VAL A 201 7.05 -1.00 -5.42
C VAL A 201 6.69 0.17 -6.31
N VAL A 202 7.16 1.37 -5.98
CA VAL A 202 6.78 2.62 -6.64
C VAL A 202 8.01 3.27 -7.26
N PRO A 203 8.11 3.32 -8.61
CA PRO A 203 9.17 4.05 -9.31
C PRO A 203 9.29 5.51 -8.87
N ASN A 204 10.54 6.01 -8.76
CA ASN A 204 10.85 7.36 -8.27
C ASN A 204 10.06 8.46 -9.00
N LYS A 205 9.86 8.31 -10.31
CA LYS A 205 9.08 9.26 -11.14
C LYS A 205 7.61 9.43 -10.71
N TYR A 206 7.07 8.57 -9.85
CA TYR A 206 5.68 8.64 -9.37
C TYR A 206 5.57 9.07 -7.90
N LEU A 207 6.67 9.41 -7.23
CA LEU A 207 6.65 9.74 -5.79
C LEU A 207 5.93 11.06 -5.48
N GLU A 208 5.99 12.06 -6.37
CA GLU A 208 5.23 13.31 -6.21
C GLU A 208 3.72 13.06 -6.25
N SER A 209 3.29 12.18 -7.16
CA SER A 209 1.89 11.75 -7.24
C SER A 209 1.48 10.94 -5.99
N LEU A 210 2.35 10.03 -5.53
CA LEU A 210 2.11 9.29 -4.29
C LEU A 210 1.90 10.23 -3.10
N LEU A 211 2.76 11.24 -2.93
CA LEU A 211 2.60 12.24 -1.87
C LEU A 211 1.24 12.94 -1.97
N SER A 212 0.84 13.35 -3.17
CA SER A 212 -0.47 13.96 -3.41
C SER A 212 -1.62 13.05 -2.98
N ILE A 213 -1.55 11.74 -3.27
CA ILE A 213 -2.57 10.77 -2.84
C ILE A 213 -2.59 10.64 -1.32
N MET A 214 -1.43 10.64 -0.66
CA MET A 214 -1.34 10.50 0.80
C MET A 214 -1.77 11.74 1.58
N THR A 215 -1.72 12.92 0.98
CA THR A 215 -2.03 14.20 1.64
C THR A 215 -3.35 14.84 1.19
N THR A 216 -3.96 14.36 0.10
CA THR A 216 -5.25 14.87 -0.40
C THR A 216 -6.41 14.02 0.06
N THR A 217 -7.49 14.67 0.51
CA THR A 217 -8.74 13.99 0.85
C THR A 217 -9.70 14.03 -0.34
N PRO A 218 -10.15 12.88 -0.90
CA PRO A 218 -11.14 12.87 -1.97
C PRO A 218 -12.51 13.29 -1.44
N ASP A 219 -13.28 13.99 -2.26
CA ASP A 219 -14.72 14.22 -2.00
C ASP A 219 -15.49 12.95 -2.36
N ALA A 220 -15.44 11.98 -1.44
CA ALA A 220 -16.10 10.68 -1.61
C ALA A 220 -17.61 10.83 -1.86
N ARG A 221 -18.21 11.89 -1.32
CA ARG A 221 -19.63 12.17 -1.49
C ARG A 221 -19.94 12.67 -2.90
N ALA A 222 -19.17 13.62 -3.44
CA ALA A 222 -19.36 14.06 -4.82
C ALA A 222 -19.16 12.91 -5.81
N VAL A 223 -18.16 12.05 -5.57
CA VAL A 223 -17.92 10.85 -6.39
C VAL A 223 -19.10 9.89 -6.29
N LEU A 224 -19.61 9.62 -5.08
CA LEU A 224 -20.80 8.78 -4.89
C LEU A 224 -22.00 9.37 -5.63
N GLU A 225 -22.32 10.64 -5.42
CA GLU A 225 -23.44 11.35 -6.05
C GLU A 225 -23.35 11.31 -7.58
N ALA A 226 -22.16 11.46 -8.17
CA ALA A 226 -21.93 11.38 -9.61
C ALA A 226 -22.17 9.97 -10.20
N THR A 227 -22.16 8.93 -9.37
CA THR A 227 -22.38 7.53 -9.80
C THR A 227 -23.78 7.00 -9.49
N LYS A 228 -24.64 7.81 -8.85
CA LYS A 228 -26.02 7.39 -8.56
C LYS A 228 -26.95 7.73 -9.73
N PRO A 229 -27.74 6.75 -10.22
CA PRO A 229 -28.78 7.04 -11.20
C PRO A 229 -29.90 7.87 -10.56
N GLU A 230 -30.70 8.57 -11.38
CA GLU A 230 -31.72 9.53 -10.92
C GLU A 230 -32.81 8.86 -10.05
N GLU A 231 -33.14 7.61 -10.33
CA GLU A 231 -34.14 6.81 -9.64
C GLU A 231 -33.63 6.15 -8.35
N SER A 232 -32.35 6.35 -7.97
CA SER A 232 -31.79 5.74 -6.78
C SER A 232 -32.48 6.21 -5.49
N GLU A 233 -32.82 5.28 -4.60
CA GLU A 233 -33.31 5.57 -3.24
C GLU A 233 -32.38 6.49 -2.43
N TYR A 234 -31.10 6.56 -2.81
CA TYR A 234 -30.13 7.50 -2.27
C TYR A 234 -30.66 8.95 -2.28
N TRP A 235 -31.32 9.38 -3.36
CA TRP A 235 -31.81 10.75 -3.49
C TRP A 235 -32.96 11.05 -2.53
N ASP A 236 -33.82 10.07 -2.26
CA ASP A 236 -34.90 10.23 -1.30
C ASP A 236 -34.40 10.20 0.14
N LYS A 237 -33.39 9.36 0.45
CA LYS A 237 -32.65 9.42 1.71
C LYS A 237 -32.00 10.81 1.89
N ARG A 238 -31.36 11.35 0.85
CA ARG A 238 -30.72 12.68 0.88
C ARG A 238 -31.72 13.82 1.10
N LYS A 239 -32.89 13.78 0.44
CA LYS A 239 -33.97 14.76 0.66
C LYS A 239 -34.49 14.71 2.09
N ARG A 240 -34.68 13.51 2.66
CA ARG A 240 -35.10 13.32 4.06
C ARG A 240 -34.06 13.90 5.04
N ALA A 241 -32.79 13.56 4.87
CA ALA A 241 -31.70 14.08 5.71
C ALA A 241 -31.60 15.61 5.65
N LYS A 242 -31.68 16.22 4.45
CA LYS A 242 -31.68 17.70 4.30
C LYS A 242 -32.82 18.37 5.06
N LYS A 243 -34.04 17.81 4.98
CA LYS A 243 -35.21 18.33 5.72
C LYS A 243 -35.01 18.23 7.24
N ALA A 244 -34.45 17.13 7.74
CA ALA A 244 -34.17 16.95 9.16
C ALA A 244 -33.13 17.96 9.68
N LYS A 245 -32.03 18.17 8.94
CA LYS A 245 -30.99 19.17 9.30
C LYS A 245 -31.55 20.59 9.34
N ALA A 246 -32.36 20.97 8.35
CA ALA A 246 -32.97 22.30 8.30
C ALA A 246 -33.92 22.55 9.49
N LYS A 247 -34.65 21.52 9.93
CA LYS A 247 -35.50 21.61 11.13
C LYS A 247 -34.66 21.85 12.39
N LYS A 248 -33.57 21.10 12.56
CA LYS A 248 -32.68 21.19 13.73
C LYS A 248 -31.94 22.54 13.81
N GLN A 249 -31.50 23.10 12.68
CA GLN A 249 -30.85 24.43 12.62
C GLN A 249 -31.78 25.57 13.03
N ASN A 250 -33.08 25.44 12.80
CA ASN A 250 -34.06 26.45 13.24
C ASN A 250 -34.34 26.37 14.75
N ASP A 251 -34.16 25.19 15.36
CA ASP A 251 -34.45 24.97 16.77
C ASP A 251 -33.22 25.27 17.67
N GLU A 252 -31.99 24.98 17.20
CA GLU A 252 -30.73 25.27 17.93
C GLU A 252 -29.55 25.59 16.98
N PRO A 253 -29.03 26.84 16.96
CA PRO A 253 -27.84 27.18 16.19
C PRO A 253 -26.60 26.59 16.88
N THR A 254 -25.91 25.67 16.20
CA THR A 254 -24.70 25.00 16.70
C THR A 254 -23.45 25.59 16.02
N ASN A 255 -22.42 25.92 16.82
CA ASN A 255 -21.15 26.52 16.36
C ASN A 255 -20.05 25.49 16.02
N ASN A 256 -20.32 24.18 16.11
CA ASN A 256 -19.35 23.12 15.85
C ASN A 256 -19.60 22.45 14.49
N ASP A 257 -18.58 22.42 13.62
CA ASP A 257 -18.64 21.81 12.28
C ASP A 257 -19.10 20.35 12.32
N PHE A 258 -18.71 19.57 13.33
CA PHE A 258 -19.17 18.19 13.48
C PHE A 258 -20.65 18.09 13.86
N GLU A 259 -21.10 18.85 14.87
CA GLU A 259 -22.50 18.87 15.31
C GLU A 259 -23.44 19.33 14.19
N SER A 260 -22.97 20.25 13.35
CA SER A 260 -23.72 20.74 12.19
C SER A 260 -24.01 19.65 11.14
N LYS A 261 -23.23 18.55 11.15
CA LYS A 261 -23.39 17.41 10.24
C LYS A 261 -24.42 16.39 10.76
N LEU A 262 -24.79 16.43 12.03
CA LEU A 262 -25.73 15.49 12.65
C LEU A 262 -27.19 15.92 12.41
N SER A 263 -28.06 14.97 12.09
CA SER A 263 -29.50 15.24 11.95
C SER A 263 -30.37 14.45 12.94
N MET A 264 -29.76 13.59 13.75
CA MET A 264 -30.36 12.93 14.91
C MET A 264 -29.64 13.36 16.21
N THR A 265 -30.12 12.84 17.34
CA THR A 265 -29.45 12.97 18.64
C THR A 265 -28.45 11.84 18.81
N TRP A 266 -27.23 12.17 19.22
CA TRP A 266 -26.12 11.24 19.38
C TRP A 266 -25.55 11.35 20.79
N ASP A 267 -25.22 10.23 21.43
CA ASP A 267 -24.39 10.23 22.64
C ASP A 267 -22.92 10.59 22.31
N GLN A 268 -22.14 10.97 23.33
CA GLN A 268 -20.75 11.39 23.11
C GLN A 268 -19.87 10.25 22.62
N GLU A 269 -20.06 9.04 23.14
CA GLU A 269 -19.24 7.86 22.79
C GLU A 269 -19.38 7.50 21.30
N SER A 270 -20.58 7.62 20.73
CA SER A 270 -20.84 7.39 19.30
C SER A 270 -20.20 8.47 18.42
N LYS A 271 -20.18 9.73 18.88
CA LYS A 271 -19.50 10.82 18.17
C LYS A 271 -18.00 10.57 18.13
N ASP A 272 -17.43 10.13 19.25
CA ASP A 272 -16.00 9.81 19.36
C ASP A 272 -15.63 8.66 18.41
N ILE A 273 -16.44 7.60 18.35
CA ILE A 273 -16.25 6.48 17.40
C ILE A 273 -16.28 6.97 15.95
N ILE A 274 -17.28 7.76 15.57
CA ILE A 274 -17.39 8.27 14.19
C ILE A 274 -16.28 9.28 13.86
N ALA A 275 -15.79 10.04 14.83
CA ALA A 275 -14.67 10.96 14.62
C ALA A 275 -13.35 10.23 14.27
N MET A 276 -13.23 8.94 14.58
CA MET A 276 -12.10 8.10 14.14
C MET A 276 -12.17 7.70 12.67
N THR A 277 -13.31 7.92 12.01
CA THR A 277 -13.50 7.66 10.58
C THR A 277 -12.65 8.65 9.75
N PRO A 278 -12.02 8.22 8.64
CA PRO A 278 -11.26 9.13 7.78
C PRO A 278 -12.06 10.38 7.37
N PRO A 279 -11.46 11.60 7.41
CA PRO A 279 -12.18 12.87 7.23
C PRO A 279 -13.07 12.93 5.98
N GLY A 280 -12.65 12.34 4.87
CA GLY A 280 -13.39 12.34 3.59
C GLY A 280 -14.68 11.51 3.58
N ILE A 281 -14.90 10.64 4.57
CA ILE A 281 -16.10 9.78 4.64
C ILE A 281 -16.91 9.96 5.94
N ILE A 282 -16.54 10.90 6.82
CA ILE A 282 -17.27 11.17 8.07
C ILE A 282 -18.75 11.48 7.81
N GLU A 283 -19.09 12.38 6.88
CA GLU A 283 -20.51 12.70 6.60
C GLU A 283 -21.26 11.47 6.09
N MET A 284 -20.60 10.60 5.31
CA MET A 284 -21.19 9.37 4.82
C MET A 284 -21.44 8.37 5.96
N ALA A 285 -20.48 8.19 6.87
CA ALA A 285 -20.62 7.33 8.04
C ALA A 285 -21.77 7.80 8.94
N ILE A 286 -21.86 9.11 9.21
CA ILE A 286 -22.99 9.71 9.95
C ILE A 286 -24.32 9.36 9.26
N ASN A 287 -24.44 9.61 7.96
CA ASN A 287 -25.69 9.36 7.23
C ASN A 287 -26.06 7.87 7.24
N ASN A 288 -25.10 6.95 7.10
CA ASN A 288 -25.35 5.51 7.13
C ASN A 288 -25.90 5.05 8.49
N VAL A 289 -25.33 5.54 9.59
CA VAL A 289 -25.80 5.23 10.95
C VAL A 289 -27.20 5.80 11.19
N GLU A 290 -27.44 7.05 10.80
CA GLU A 290 -28.76 7.67 10.96
C GLU A 290 -29.83 7.01 10.07
N ASP A 291 -29.49 6.62 8.84
CA ASP A 291 -30.41 5.90 7.97
C ASP A 291 -30.73 4.51 8.54
N PHE A 292 -29.72 3.79 9.05
CA PHE A 292 -29.95 2.52 9.76
C PHE A 292 -30.89 2.69 10.96
N ALA A 293 -30.66 3.73 11.77
CA ALA A 293 -31.50 4.01 12.93
C ALA A 293 -32.95 4.33 12.51
N ARG A 294 -33.15 5.16 11.48
CA ARG A 294 -34.49 5.46 10.94
C ARG A 294 -35.19 4.23 10.41
N ASP A 295 -34.48 3.39 9.64
CA ASP A 295 -35.04 2.16 9.07
C ASP A 295 -35.43 1.16 10.17
N LYS A 296 -34.84 1.28 11.37
CA LYS A 296 -35.17 0.49 12.58
C LYS A 296 -36.11 1.19 13.57
N GLY A 297 -36.54 2.42 13.28
CA GLY A 297 -37.39 3.22 14.17
C GLY A 297 -36.71 3.66 15.47
N ILE A 298 -35.38 3.80 15.46
CA ILE A 298 -34.57 4.21 16.61
C ILE A 298 -34.46 5.74 16.63
N GLU A 299 -34.75 6.38 17.76
CA GLU A 299 -34.78 7.85 17.88
C GLU A 299 -33.44 8.48 18.28
N GLN A 300 -32.59 7.73 18.99
CA GLN A 300 -31.29 8.19 19.49
C GLN A 300 -30.16 7.25 19.05
N ILE A 301 -29.09 7.83 18.52
CA ILE A 301 -27.88 7.08 18.17
C ILE A 301 -27.05 6.85 19.42
N THR A 302 -26.83 5.58 19.72
CA THR A 302 -25.95 5.10 20.79
C THR A 302 -24.85 4.21 20.23
N LYS A 303 -23.84 3.90 21.05
CA LYS A 303 -22.74 3.01 20.63
C LYS A 303 -23.23 1.70 20.03
N SER A 304 -24.26 1.08 20.62
CA SER A 304 -24.80 -0.18 20.08
C SER A 304 -25.36 -0.01 18.68
N VAL A 305 -26.03 1.12 18.38
CA VAL A 305 -26.56 1.42 17.04
C VAL A 305 -25.43 1.56 16.02
N VAL A 306 -24.33 2.22 16.40
CA VAL A 306 -23.14 2.32 15.55
C VAL A 306 -22.55 0.94 15.27
N MET A 307 -22.38 0.10 16.30
CA MET A 307 -21.83 -1.25 16.15
C MET A 307 -22.75 -2.18 15.33
N ASP A 308 -24.05 -2.14 15.55
CA ASP A 308 -25.04 -2.91 14.80
C ASP A 308 -25.05 -2.49 13.32
N GLN A 309 -24.93 -1.20 13.05
CA GLN A 309 -24.82 -0.70 11.68
C GLN A 309 -23.55 -1.20 11.02
N MET A 310 -22.40 -1.14 11.70
CA MET A 310 -21.13 -1.69 11.20
C MET A 310 -21.22 -3.18 10.88
N GLN A 311 -21.78 -3.99 11.79
CA GLN A 311 -21.98 -5.42 11.58
C GLN A 311 -22.91 -5.69 10.38
N SER A 312 -23.97 -4.89 10.21
CA SER A 312 -24.93 -5.06 9.11
C SER A 312 -24.30 -4.90 7.72
N VAL A 313 -23.19 -4.16 7.63
CA VAL A 313 -22.42 -3.96 6.38
C VAL A 313 -21.16 -4.83 6.31
N GLY A 314 -21.04 -5.81 7.20
CA GLY A 314 -19.92 -6.77 7.22
C GLY A 314 -18.61 -6.20 7.77
N MET A 315 -18.65 -5.07 8.48
CA MET A 315 -17.49 -4.58 9.22
C MET A 315 -17.43 -5.23 10.60
N ASP A 316 -16.25 -5.72 10.99
CA ASP A 316 -16.02 -6.20 12.34
C ASP A 316 -15.78 -5.01 13.30
N PRO A 317 -16.65 -4.80 14.31
CA PRO A 317 -16.48 -3.75 15.33
C PRO A 317 -15.18 -3.83 16.11
N SER A 318 -14.55 -5.01 16.17
CA SER A 318 -13.27 -5.20 16.86
C SER A 318 -12.12 -4.42 16.22
N MET A 319 -12.28 -3.95 14.98
CA MET A 319 -11.29 -3.14 14.27
C MET A 319 -11.18 -1.69 14.79
N LEU A 320 -12.06 -1.26 15.69
CA LEU A 320 -12.01 0.06 16.33
C LEU A 320 -11.30 0.07 17.69
N ASN A 321 -10.89 -1.10 18.20
CA ASN A 321 -10.21 -1.27 19.49
C ASN A 321 -8.70 -1.42 19.35
#